data_AF-A0A8T5F4X8-F1
#
_entry.id   AF-A0A8T5F4X8-F1
#
_cell.length_a   1.000
_cell.length_b   1.000
_cell.length_c   1.000
_cell.angle_alpha   90.00
_cell.angle_beta   90.00
_cell.angle_gamma   90.00
#
_symmetry.space_group_name_H-M   'P 1'
#
loop_
_entity.id
_entity.type
_entity.pdbx_description
1 polymer ?
#
loop_
_entity_poly.entity_id
_entity_poly.type
_entity_poly.pdbx_seq_one_letter_code
_entity_poly.pdbx_strand_id
1 'polypeptide(L)'
;MKKRGQELSTNTIIVVILAVLVLIIVAIFFTGGFETFKDKIQGIWQKGALPVQEVVVECNGYCSSYDTTGLEKFKTNFCTIDYELDTTGDGKVDEYARCQDLVTCGAVESAGGCLS
;
A
#
# COMPACT_ATOMS: atom_id res chain seq x y z
N MET A 1 -52.08 -30.93 29.47
CA MET A 1 -51.36 -30.03 28.53
C MET A 1 -50.35 -30.87 27.74
N LYS A 2 -50.57 -31.08 26.44
CA LYS A 2 -49.76 -31.98 25.59
C LYS A 2 -48.39 -31.34 25.32
N LYS A 3 -47.31 -31.96 25.81
CA LYS A 3 -45.94 -31.68 25.38
C LYS A 3 -45.85 -31.94 23.87
N ARG A 4 -45.68 -30.90 23.06
CA ARG A 4 -45.34 -31.02 21.64
C ARG A 4 -43.85 -31.35 21.54
N GLY A 5 -43.51 -32.64 21.64
CA GLY A 5 -42.24 -33.13 21.12
C GLY A 5 -42.29 -32.98 19.62
N GLN A 6 -41.65 -31.93 19.11
CA GLN A 6 -41.47 -31.75 17.68
C GLN A 6 -40.49 -32.85 17.25
N GLU A 7 -41.02 -33.92 16.66
CA GLU A 7 -40.21 -34.91 15.94
C GLU A 7 -39.56 -34.18 14.77
N LEU A 8 -38.43 -33.54 15.03
CA LEU A 8 -37.53 -33.08 13.99
C LEU A 8 -37.15 -34.32 13.21
N SER A 9 -37.63 -34.40 11.97
CA SER A 9 -37.22 -35.42 11.02
C SER A 9 -35.70 -35.52 11.06
N THR A 10 -35.15 -36.72 11.20
CA THR A 10 -33.71 -36.97 11.28
C THR A 10 -32.95 -36.27 10.14
N ASN A 11 -33.59 -36.12 8.98
CA ASN A 11 -33.07 -35.36 7.84
C ASN A 11 -32.82 -33.88 8.15
N THR A 12 -33.71 -33.21 8.90
CA THR A 12 -33.53 -31.80 9.28
C THR A 12 -32.31 -31.62 10.17
N ILE A 13 -32.09 -32.54 11.11
CA ILE A 13 -30.92 -32.50 12.01
C ILE A 13 -29.63 -32.62 11.19
N ILE A 14 -29.59 -33.52 10.21
CA ILE A 14 -28.41 -33.71 9.33
C ILE A 14 -28.13 -32.45 8.51
N VAL A 15 -29.17 -31.83 7.92
CA VAL A 15 -29.01 -30.61 7.12
C VAL A 15 -28.50 -29.44 7.97
N VAL A 16 -28.99 -29.30 9.20
CA VAL A 16 -28.53 -28.25 10.12
C VAL A 16 -27.05 -28.44 10.48
N ILE A 17 -26.62 -29.68 10.75
CA ILE A 17 -25.21 -29.97 11.06
C ILE A 17 -24.31 -29.66 9.86
N LEU A 18 -24.71 -30.05 8.64
CA LEU A 18 -23.96 -29.73 7.42
C LEU A 18 -23.86 -28.22 7.18
N ALA A 19 -24.94 -27.48 7.39
CA ALA A 19 -24.94 -26.02 7.25
C ALA A 19 -23.98 -25.34 8.25
N VAL A 20 -23.94 -25.82 9.50
CA VAL A 20 -23.01 -25.32 10.52
C VAL A 20 -21.56 -25.64 10.15
N LEU A 21 -21.27 -26.84 9.65
CA LEU A 21 -19.92 -27.21 9.21
C LEU A 21 -19.43 -26.33 8.05
N VAL A 22 -20.28 -26.07 7.07
CA VAL A 22 -19.96 -25.18 5.94
C VAL A 22 -19.68 -23.76 6.46
N LEU A 23 -20.48 -23.24 7.39
CA LEU A 23 -20.26 -21.92 7.99
C LEU A 23 -18.92 -21.82 8.72
N ILE A 24 -18.50 -22.86 9.44
CA ILE A 24 -17.20 -22.90 10.12
C ILE A 24 -16.05 -22.85 9.10
N ILE A 25 -16.15 -23.63 8.02
CA ILE A 25 -15.13 -23.64 6.97
C ILE A 25 -15.00 -22.25 6.33
N VAL A 26 -16.13 -21.63 5.99
CA VAL A 26 -16.17 -20.26 5.45
C VAL A 26 -15.52 -19.30 6.45
N ALA A 27 -15.90 -19.33 7.72
CA ALA A 27 -15.34 -18.43 8.73
C ALA A 27 -13.81 -18.54 8.83
N ILE A 28 -13.24 -19.74 8.77
CA ILE A 28 -11.79 -19.99 8.81
C ILE A 28 -11.10 -19.40 7.56
N PHE A 29 -11.66 -19.61 6.37
CA PHE A 29 -11.11 -19.02 5.14
C PHE A 29 -11.11 -17.50 5.18
N PHE A 30 -12.19 -16.90 5.68
CA PHE A 30 -12.31 -15.45 5.80
C PHE A 30 -11.39 -14.88 6.89
N THR A 31 -11.19 -15.57 8.02
CA THR A 31 -10.27 -15.10 9.08
C THR A 31 -8.81 -15.26 8.67
N GLY A 32 -8.39 -16.41 8.13
CA GLY A 32 -7.00 -16.62 7.71
C GLY A 32 -6.60 -15.79 6.49
N GLY A 33 -7.51 -15.54 5.56
CA GLY A 33 -7.23 -14.74 4.36
C GLY A 33 -7.11 -13.23 4.64
N PHE A 34 -7.87 -12.70 5.61
CA PHE A 34 -7.87 -11.27 5.92
C PHE A 34 -6.62 -10.81 6.65
N GLU A 35 -6.00 -11.66 7.47
CA GLU A 35 -4.74 -11.31 8.17
C GLU A 35 -3.61 -11.04 7.16
N THR A 36 -3.42 -11.95 6.19
CA THR A 36 -2.42 -11.74 5.12
C THR A 36 -2.74 -10.55 4.22
N PHE A 37 -4.03 -10.27 3.99
CA PHE A 37 -4.44 -9.12 3.19
C PHE A 37 -4.24 -7.80 3.95
N LYS A 38 -4.45 -7.79 5.27
CA LYS A 38 -4.20 -6.65 6.14
C LYS A 38 -2.71 -6.33 6.23
N ASP A 39 -1.84 -7.32 6.33
CA ASP A 39 -0.39 -7.12 6.34
C ASP A 39 0.11 -6.55 5.00
N LYS A 40 -0.43 -7.04 3.87
CA LYS A 40 -0.12 -6.48 2.54
C LYS A 40 -0.64 -5.06 2.34
N ILE A 41 -1.82 -4.73 2.88
CA ILE A 41 -2.39 -3.38 2.77
C ILE A 41 -1.66 -2.41 3.71
N GLN A 42 -1.29 -2.85 4.92
CA GLN A 42 -0.46 -2.04 5.82
C GLN A 42 0.93 -1.78 5.25
N GLY A 43 1.53 -2.72 4.50
CA GLY A 43 2.79 -2.48 3.78
C GLY A 43 2.70 -1.48 2.61
N ILE A 44 1.49 -1.14 2.15
CA ILE A 44 1.25 -0.10 1.13
C ILE A 44 0.93 1.27 1.79
N TRP A 45 0.40 1.26 3.02
CA TRP A 45 -0.01 2.45 3.77
C TRP A 45 1.00 2.93 4.82
N GLN A 46 1.84 2.04 5.34
CA GLN A 46 3.13 2.41 5.90
C GLN A 46 4.00 2.72 4.69
N LYS A 47 4.12 3.99 4.35
CA LYS A 47 5.33 4.47 3.69
C LYS A 47 6.47 4.13 4.65
N GLY A 48 6.98 2.91 4.56
CA GLY A 48 8.26 2.57 5.11
C GLY A 48 9.26 3.49 4.44
N ALA A 49 10.23 3.97 5.21
CA ALA A 49 11.31 4.75 4.67
C ALA A 49 11.93 3.99 3.49
N LEU A 50 11.98 4.66 2.33
CA LEU A 50 12.42 4.06 1.08
C LEU A 50 13.95 4.09 1.02
N PRO A 51 14.59 3.07 0.44
CA PRO A 51 16.01 3.12 0.19
C PRO A 51 16.32 4.27 -0.77
N VAL A 52 17.42 5.00 -0.51
CA VAL A 52 17.82 6.19 -1.27
C VAL A 52 17.84 5.95 -2.79
N GLN A 53 18.27 4.76 -3.22
CA GLN A 53 18.36 4.42 -4.63
C GLN A 53 16.99 4.33 -5.32
N GLU A 54 15.95 3.87 -4.62
CA GLU A 54 14.59 3.79 -5.17
C GLU A 54 14.02 5.19 -5.39
N VAL A 55 14.21 6.08 -4.41
CA VAL A 55 13.83 7.48 -4.51
C VAL A 55 14.58 8.18 -5.64
N VAL A 56 15.89 7.93 -5.79
CA VAL A 56 16.69 8.48 -6.90
C VAL A 56 16.12 8.06 -8.27
N VAL A 57 15.69 6.80 -8.43
CA VAL A 57 15.09 6.35 -9.69
C VAL A 57 13.77 7.07 -9.97
N GLU A 58 12.93 7.26 -8.94
CA GLU A 58 11.68 7.99 -9.07
C GLU A 58 11.91 9.47 -9.44
N CYS A 59 12.87 10.12 -8.79
CA CYS A 59 13.29 11.49 -9.06
C CYS A 59 13.80 11.67 -10.50
N ASN A 60 14.59 10.72 -10.99
CA ASN A 60 15.01 10.69 -12.40
C ASN A 60 13.81 10.52 -13.35
N GLY A 61 12.81 9.75 -12.94
CA GLY A 61 11.54 9.59 -13.67
C GLY A 61 10.80 10.92 -13.84
N TYR A 62 10.69 11.73 -12.78
CA TYR A 62 10.09 13.07 -12.88
C TYR A 62 10.91 14.00 -13.77
N CYS A 63 12.24 13.98 -13.63
CA CYS A 63 13.13 14.80 -14.46
C CYS A 63 12.98 14.44 -15.95
N SER A 64 13.05 13.15 -16.30
CA SER A 64 12.90 12.67 -17.68
C SER A 64 11.50 12.96 -18.24
N SER A 65 10.47 12.83 -17.41
CA SER A 65 9.09 13.17 -17.81
C SER A 65 8.93 14.67 -18.06
N TYR A 66 9.55 15.51 -17.24
CA TYR A 66 9.56 16.96 -17.45
C TYR A 66 10.33 17.34 -18.72
N ASP A 67 11.52 16.77 -18.91
CA ASP A 67 12.35 16.99 -20.10
C ASP A 67 11.62 16.61 -21.40
N THR A 68 10.87 15.51 -21.37
CA THR A 68 10.13 15.01 -22.54
C THR A 68 8.84 15.79 -22.81
N THR A 69 8.11 16.20 -21.76
CA THR A 69 6.74 16.74 -21.91
C THR A 69 6.62 18.24 -21.65
N GLY A 70 7.56 18.83 -20.92
CA GLY A 70 7.51 20.22 -20.44
C GLY A 70 6.37 20.51 -19.45
N LEU A 71 5.71 19.49 -18.91
CA LEU A 71 4.57 19.69 -18.01
C LEU A 71 5.02 20.08 -16.60
N GLU A 72 4.62 21.28 -16.15
CA GLU A 72 4.96 21.82 -14.83
C GLU A 72 4.61 20.90 -13.65
N LYS A 73 3.62 20.02 -13.80
CA LYS A 73 3.31 19.00 -12.78
C LYS A 73 4.52 18.14 -12.42
N PHE A 74 5.34 17.75 -13.39
CA PHE A 74 6.53 16.93 -13.13
C PHE A 74 7.63 17.73 -12.44
N LYS A 75 7.78 19.00 -12.81
CA LYS A 75 8.68 19.94 -12.11
C LYS A 75 8.22 20.17 -10.67
N THR A 76 6.93 20.43 -10.44
CA THR A 76 6.38 20.56 -9.09
C THR A 76 6.62 19.30 -8.27
N ASN A 77 6.30 18.12 -8.81
CA ASN A 77 6.55 16.84 -8.13
C ASN A 77 8.02 16.65 -7.76
N PHE A 78 8.95 16.97 -8.66
CA PHE A 78 10.38 16.93 -8.39
C PHE A 78 10.80 17.89 -7.26
N CYS A 79 10.20 19.08 -7.20
CA CYS A 79 10.62 20.13 -6.27
C CYS A 79 9.93 20.08 -4.89
N THR A 80 8.73 19.50 -4.79
CA THR A 80 7.89 19.60 -3.58
C THR A 80 7.62 18.29 -2.86
N ILE A 81 7.89 17.13 -3.48
CA ILE A 81 7.66 15.85 -2.83
C ILE A 81 8.82 15.56 -1.86
N ASP A 82 8.48 15.43 -0.58
CA ASP A 82 9.38 14.94 0.46
C ASP A 82 9.32 13.40 0.51
N TYR A 83 10.50 12.78 0.52
CA TYR A 83 10.67 11.35 0.68
C TYR A 83 11.26 11.01 2.03
N GLU A 84 10.67 10.01 2.67
CA GLU A 84 11.20 9.38 3.87
C GLU A 84 12.29 8.39 3.43
N LEU A 85 13.53 8.65 3.80
CA LEU A 85 14.69 7.84 3.42
C LEU A 85 15.12 6.91 4.55
N ASP A 86 15.37 5.65 4.18
CA ASP A 86 16.06 4.66 5.00
C ASP A 86 17.51 4.57 4.51
N THR A 87 18.42 5.18 5.25
CA THR A 87 19.86 5.17 4.96
C THR A 87 20.59 4.03 5.66
N THR A 88 19.99 3.49 6.72
CA THR A 88 20.58 2.46 7.58
C THR A 88 20.06 1.05 7.29
N GLY A 89 19.00 0.93 6.51
CA GLY A 89 18.35 -0.33 6.14
C GLY A 89 17.58 -0.97 7.29
N ASP A 90 17.16 -0.18 8.28
CA ASP A 90 16.48 -0.66 9.49
C ASP A 90 14.94 -0.57 9.39
N GLY A 91 14.43 -0.10 8.25
CA GLY A 91 13.02 0.10 7.96
C GLY A 91 12.40 1.32 8.62
N LYS A 92 13.20 2.23 9.22
CA LYS A 92 12.73 3.49 9.81
C LYS A 92 13.19 4.69 8.99
N VAL A 93 12.47 5.80 9.20
CA VAL A 93 12.84 7.08 8.60
C VAL A 93 14.07 7.62 9.29
N ASP A 94 15.19 7.67 8.56
CA ASP A 94 16.41 8.32 9.02
C ASP A 94 16.44 9.80 8.63
N GLU A 95 16.00 10.09 7.40
CA GLU A 95 16.12 11.42 6.80
C GLU A 95 14.92 11.75 5.90
N TYR A 96 14.62 13.04 5.75
CA TYR A 96 13.69 13.54 4.75
C TYR A 96 14.49 14.26 3.67
N ALA A 97 14.30 13.87 2.41
CA ALA A 97 14.95 14.53 1.30
C ALA A 97 13.99 14.74 0.14
N ARG A 98 14.24 15.78 -0.65
CA ARG A 98 13.52 16.04 -1.89
C ARG A 98 14.35 15.56 -3.07
N CYS A 99 13.72 15.40 -4.23
CA CYS A 99 14.46 15.02 -5.43
C CYS A 99 15.55 16.02 -5.80
N GLN A 100 15.35 17.32 -5.54
CA GLN A 100 16.36 18.37 -5.75
C GLN A 100 17.62 18.20 -4.88
N ASP A 101 17.52 17.51 -3.75
CA ASP A 101 18.64 17.29 -2.82
C ASP A 101 19.40 16.00 -3.17
N LEU A 102 18.78 15.11 -3.95
CA LEU A 102 19.29 13.78 -4.29
C LEU A 102 19.82 13.68 -5.73
N VAL A 103 19.21 14.42 -6.66
CA VAL A 103 19.47 14.31 -8.10
C VAL A 103 19.50 15.71 -8.73
N THR A 104 20.43 15.94 -9.65
CA THR A 104 20.45 17.15 -10.48
C THR A 104 19.62 16.95 -11.74
N CYS A 105 18.72 17.90 -12.05
CA CYS A 105 17.86 17.83 -13.22
C CYS A 105 18.05 19.07 -14.11
N GLY A 106 18.83 18.93 -15.17
CA GLY A 106 19.16 20.04 -16.07
C GLY A 106 17.95 20.70 -16.73
N ALA A 107 16.87 19.94 -17.00
CA ALA A 107 15.63 20.48 -17.55
C ALA A 107 14.91 21.40 -16.56
N VAL A 108 14.85 21.01 -15.28
CA VAL A 108 14.25 21.83 -14.21
C VAL A 108 15.12 23.04 -13.91
N GLU A 109 16.43 22.88 -13.84
CA GLU A 109 17.39 23.98 -13.65
C GLU A 109 17.27 25.03 -14.75
N SER A 110 17.20 24.60 -16.01
CA SER A 110 17.02 25.49 -17.18
C SER A 110 15.67 26.23 -17.16
N ALA A 111 14.67 25.66 -16.48
CA ALA A 111 13.35 26.24 -16.31
C ALA A 111 13.21 27.13 -15.05
N GLY A 112 14.33 27.58 -14.46
CA GLY A 112 14.34 28.44 -13.26
C GLY A 112 14.51 27.68 -11.94
N GLY A 113 14.78 26.37 -12.00
CA GLY A 113 14.97 25.52 -10.83
C GLY A 113 13.69 25.31 -10.01
N CYS A 114 13.87 24.86 -8.77
CA CYS A 114 12.79 24.61 -7.81
C CYS A 114 12.39 25.84 -6.98
N LEU A 115 13.04 26.97 -7.21
CA LEU A 115 12.74 28.26 -6.59
C LEU A 115 12.08 29.15 -7.64
N SER A 116 10.75 29.21 -7.63
CA SER A 116 9.97 30.22 -8.35
C SER A 116 8.98 30.86 -7.40
#